data_AF-I3D0C9-F1
#
_entry.id   AF-I3D0C9-F1
#
_cell.length_a   1.000
_cell.length_b   1.000
_cell.length_c   1.000
_cell.angle_alpha   90.00
_cell.angle_beta   90.00
_cell.angle_gamma   90.00
#
_symmetry.space_group_name_H-M   'P 1'
#
loop_
_entity.id
_entity.type
_entity.pdbx_description
1 polymer ?
#
loop_
_entity_poly.entity_id
_entity_poly.type
_entity_poly.pdbx_seq_one_letter_code
_entity_poly.pdbx_strand_id
1 'polypeptide(L)'
;MVLLGEVTPRSMDYLISFGERLSIKLISSAINDLGRKSIPLTGKEVGIVTDSKYGESKPLMDTTRLRISKTIDSLFSKKTIPVVGGFSGADQHGHVTTFGRGGSDYSATIIGSCIKADEIWLMSDVDGLMTADPKIVKNAKLLKEVSYIEAIEMALFGAKQIHPRTFEPLLSKKIPMRIRSSFNIENEGTLVTASTSTSVKNTVKCVSNVRNNGLIDVQGGSMVGTPGTAAKIFETLAKAGINVMMISQNPSESSITIVVKNNDLDKAVSALEMELLGKIIKKLDVTTDVAIIALIGSGMRGTVGVASKVFRAIEKNKVNVSMITQGSSELNLAFVVKNSDTNAAVRALHDAFELEKIN
;
A
#
# COMPACT_ATOMS: atom_id res chain seq x y z
N MET A 1 -8.86 12.29 -29.18
CA MET A 1 -7.43 12.13 -28.85
C MET A 1 -6.57 12.17 -30.10
N VAL A 2 -6.73 11.27 -31.07
CA VAL A 2 -5.94 11.30 -32.34
C VAL A 2 -6.09 12.62 -33.10
N LEU A 3 -7.28 13.22 -33.12
CA LEU A 3 -7.53 14.50 -33.81
C LEU A 3 -7.00 15.74 -33.09
N LEU A 4 -6.86 15.69 -31.75
CA LEU A 4 -6.44 16.84 -30.94
C LEU A 4 -4.93 16.80 -30.61
N GLY A 5 -4.28 15.63 -30.73
CA GLY A 5 -2.88 15.44 -30.34
C GLY A 5 -2.63 15.53 -28.82
N GLU A 6 -3.66 15.78 -28.02
CA GLU A 6 -3.58 16.00 -26.58
C GLU A 6 -4.50 15.04 -25.81
N VAL A 7 -4.05 14.68 -24.60
CA VAL A 7 -4.80 13.87 -23.64
C VAL A 7 -4.83 14.57 -22.29
N THR A 8 -5.94 15.24 -21.99
CA THR A 8 -6.17 15.81 -20.67
C THR A 8 -6.41 14.70 -19.63
N PRO A 9 -6.12 14.93 -18.33
CA PRO A 9 -6.39 13.95 -17.26
C PRO A 9 -7.84 13.45 -17.25
N ARG A 10 -8.81 14.34 -17.49
CA ARG A 10 -10.22 13.97 -17.63
C ARG A 10 -10.47 13.00 -18.79
N SER A 11 -9.86 13.28 -19.94
CA SER A 11 -10.01 12.42 -21.12
C SER A 11 -9.33 11.06 -20.89
N MET A 12 -8.21 11.06 -20.16
CA MET A 12 -7.51 9.84 -19.76
C MET A 12 -8.39 8.98 -18.85
N ASP A 13 -8.97 9.54 -17.79
CA ASP A 13 -9.86 8.83 -16.87
C ASP A 13 -11.04 8.16 -17.61
N TYR A 14 -11.66 8.89 -18.54
CA TYR A 14 -12.71 8.32 -19.37
C TYR A 14 -12.20 7.15 -20.22
N LEU A 15 -11.05 7.28 -20.86
CA LEU A 15 -10.45 6.25 -21.71
C LEU A 15 -10.10 4.97 -20.92
N ILE A 16 -9.41 5.11 -19.78
CA ILE A 16 -8.96 3.95 -19.01
C ILE A 16 -10.11 3.23 -18.28
N SER A 17 -11.24 3.92 -18.06
CA SER A 17 -12.45 3.31 -17.47
C SER A 17 -13.09 2.21 -18.33
N PHE A 18 -12.79 2.16 -19.64
CA PHE A 18 -13.42 1.20 -20.55
C PHE A 18 -13.14 -0.26 -20.20
N GLY A 19 -11.97 -0.57 -19.61
CA GLY A 19 -11.65 -1.94 -19.20
C GLY A 19 -12.71 -2.51 -18.25
N GLU A 20 -12.99 -1.79 -17.16
CA GLU A 20 -14.00 -2.17 -16.17
C GLU A 20 -15.41 -2.18 -16.79
N ARG A 21 -15.76 -1.15 -17.58
CA ARG A 21 -17.08 -1.03 -18.24
C ARG A 21 -17.40 -2.18 -19.20
N LEU A 22 -16.39 -2.80 -19.80
CA LEU A 22 -16.54 -3.96 -20.65
C LEU A 22 -16.59 -5.25 -19.82
N SER A 23 -15.68 -5.41 -18.85
CA SER A 23 -15.58 -6.63 -18.02
C SER A 23 -16.87 -6.93 -17.25
N ILE A 24 -17.52 -5.92 -16.66
CA ILE A 24 -18.74 -6.12 -15.88
C ILE A 24 -19.90 -6.66 -16.68
N LYS A 25 -19.97 -6.35 -17.98
CA LYS A 25 -21.02 -6.86 -18.86
C LYS A 25 -20.86 -8.36 -19.08
N LEU A 26 -19.62 -8.83 -19.23
CA LEU A 26 -19.31 -10.25 -19.39
C LEU A 26 -19.64 -11.02 -18.11
N ILE A 27 -19.17 -10.53 -16.97
CA ILE A 27 -19.43 -11.18 -15.67
C ILE A 27 -20.93 -11.21 -15.35
N SER A 28 -21.63 -10.10 -15.53
CA SER A 28 -23.08 -10.05 -15.30
C SER A 28 -23.84 -10.99 -16.23
N SER A 29 -23.43 -11.10 -17.51
CA SER A 29 -24.03 -12.05 -18.45
C SER A 29 -23.79 -13.50 -18.03
N ALA A 30 -22.58 -13.84 -17.58
CA ALA A 30 -22.27 -15.18 -17.07
C ALA A 30 -23.09 -15.54 -15.83
N ILE A 31 -23.31 -14.60 -14.90
CA ILE A 31 -24.18 -14.82 -13.73
C ILE A 31 -25.64 -15.06 -14.16
N ASN A 32 -26.12 -14.33 -15.16
CA ASN A 32 -27.45 -14.53 -15.73
C ASN A 32 -27.59 -15.90 -16.41
N ASP A 33 -26.57 -16.35 -17.13
CA ASP A 33 -26.52 -17.68 -17.76
C ASP A 33 -26.59 -18.82 -16.73
N LEU A 34 -26.01 -18.61 -15.54
CA LEU A 34 -26.14 -19.50 -14.38
C LEU A 34 -27.51 -19.42 -13.66
N GLY A 35 -28.49 -18.72 -14.22
CA GLY A 35 -29.87 -18.63 -13.70
C GLY A 35 -30.07 -17.64 -12.55
N ARG A 36 -29.12 -16.72 -12.31
CA ARG A 36 -29.23 -15.69 -11.27
C ARG A 36 -29.37 -14.31 -11.89
N LYS A 37 -30.34 -13.51 -11.44
CA LYS A 37 -30.54 -12.15 -11.96
C LYS A 37 -29.34 -11.26 -11.60
N SER A 38 -28.70 -10.68 -12.61
CA SER A 38 -27.59 -9.75 -12.43
C SER A 38 -27.69 -8.54 -13.36
N ILE A 39 -27.21 -7.39 -12.90
CA ILE A 39 -27.12 -6.14 -13.68
C ILE A 39 -25.71 -5.56 -13.56
N PRO A 40 -25.06 -5.18 -14.69
CA PRO A 40 -23.80 -4.47 -14.67
C PRO A 40 -24.02 -2.99 -14.36
N LEU A 41 -23.19 -2.42 -13.49
CA LEU A 41 -23.21 -0.99 -13.14
C LEU A 41 -21.79 -0.43 -13.16
N THR A 42 -21.61 0.75 -13.70
CA THR A 42 -20.39 1.54 -13.51
C THR A 42 -20.35 2.17 -12.12
N GLY A 43 -19.18 2.65 -11.68
CA GLY A 43 -19.05 3.42 -10.45
C GLY A 43 -20.01 4.63 -10.39
N LYS A 44 -20.24 5.28 -11.52
CA LYS A 44 -21.24 6.35 -11.66
C LYS A 44 -22.67 5.85 -11.43
N GLU A 45 -23.04 4.75 -12.08
CA GLU A 45 -24.41 4.20 -12.03
C GLU A 45 -24.76 3.60 -10.67
N VAL A 46 -23.80 2.97 -9.97
CA VAL A 46 -24.02 2.52 -8.59
C VAL A 46 -24.17 3.70 -7.62
N GLY A 47 -23.50 4.83 -7.91
CA GLY A 47 -23.64 6.07 -7.15
C GLY A 47 -22.38 6.57 -6.45
N ILE A 48 -21.18 6.14 -6.86
CA ILE A 48 -19.92 6.66 -6.33
C ILE A 48 -19.68 8.09 -6.85
N VAL A 49 -19.67 9.06 -5.93
CA VAL A 49 -19.43 10.48 -6.24
C VAL A 49 -18.05 10.88 -5.73
N THR A 50 -17.27 11.58 -6.55
CA THR A 50 -15.90 11.99 -6.23
C THR A 50 -15.69 13.49 -6.37
N ASP A 51 -14.54 13.98 -5.91
CA ASP A 51 -13.99 15.26 -6.39
C ASP A 51 -13.57 15.18 -7.87
N SER A 52 -13.22 16.33 -8.46
CA SER A 52 -12.74 16.42 -9.85
C SER A 52 -11.21 16.31 -9.97
N LYS A 53 -10.53 15.66 -9.01
CA LYS A 53 -9.08 15.39 -9.12
C LYS A 53 -8.85 14.15 -9.98
N TYR A 54 -8.94 14.30 -11.31
CA TYR A 54 -8.77 13.20 -12.27
C TYR A 54 -7.44 12.44 -12.07
N GLY A 55 -7.47 11.12 -12.27
CA GLY A 55 -6.36 10.19 -12.08
C GLY A 55 -6.18 9.67 -10.65
N GLU A 56 -6.59 10.44 -9.63
CA GLU A 56 -6.46 10.07 -8.20
C GLU A 56 -7.58 10.67 -7.34
N SER A 57 -8.80 10.60 -7.85
CA SER A 57 -9.96 11.25 -7.23
C SER A 57 -10.24 10.68 -5.83
N LYS A 58 -10.91 11.48 -4.99
CA LYS A 58 -11.37 11.04 -3.67
C LYS A 58 -12.90 10.97 -3.61
N PRO A 59 -13.48 9.92 -2.99
CA PRO A 59 -14.92 9.81 -2.83
C PRO A 59 -15.44 10.86 -1.85
N LEU A 60 -16.55 11.51 -2.22
CA LEU A 60 -17.38 12.31 -1.33
C LEU A 60 -18.29 11.36 -0.56
N MET A 61 -17.79 10.84 0.57
CA MET A 61 -18.37 9.67 1.25
C MET A 61 -19.82 9.86 1.72
N ASP A 62 -20.22 11.05 2.16
CA ASP A 62 -21.60 11.30 2.62
C ASP A 62 -22.60 11.20 1.46
N THR A 63 -22.31 11.87 0.35
CA THR A 63 -23.15 11.80 -0.87
C THR A 63 -23.12 10.40 -1.48
N THR A 64 -21.94 9.78 -1.53
CA THR A 64 -21.74 8.43 -2.05
C THR A 64 -22.57 7.41 -1.28
N ARG A 65 -22.55 7.49 0.07
CA ARG A 65 -23.36 6.61 0.94
C ARG A 65 -24.85 6.70 0.61
N LEU A 66 -25.41 7.91 0.53
CA LEU A 66 -26.83 8.10 0.24
C LEU A 66 -27.24 7.50 -1.11
N ARG A 67 -26.41 7.69 -2.14
CA ARG A 67 -26.70 7.19 -3.50
C ARG A 67 -26.53 5.68 -3.60
N ILE A 68 -25.43 5.13 -3.09
CA ILE A 68 -25.16 3.68 -3.14
C ILE A 68 -26.21 2.90 -2.36
N SER A 69 -26.52 3.29 -1.12
CA SER A 69 -27.54 2.59 -0.32
C SER A 69 -28.86 2.54 -1.08
N LYS A 70 -29.34 3.66 -1.63
CA LYS A 70 -30.58 3.69 -2.42
C LYS A 70 -30.54 2.75 -3.63
N THR A 71 -29.46 2.75 -4.40
CA THR A 71 -29.33 1.92 -5.61
C THR A 71 -29.25 0.44 -5.25
N ILE A 72 -28.39 0.07 -4.30
CA ILE A 72 -28.14 -1.31 -3.92
C ILE A 72 -29.34 -1.91 -3.18
N ASP A 73 -29.97 -1.19 -2.23
CA ASP A 73 -31.14 -1.66 -1.49
C ASP A 73 -32.30 -2.00 -2.44
N SER A 74 -32.51 -1.16 -3.47
CA SER A 74 -33.50 -1.41 -4.52
C SER A 74 -33.20 -2.70 -5.30
N LEU A 75 -31.95 -3.00 -5.60
CA LEU A 75 -31.55 -4.22 -6.31
C LEU A 75 -31.65 -5.47 -5.42
N PHE A 76 -31.23 -5.37 -4.16
CA PHE A 76 -31.34 -6.45 -3.19
C PHE A 76 -32.78 -6.82 -2.91
N SER A 77 -33.70 -5.84 -2.80
CA SER A 77 -35.14 -6.11 -2.66
C SER A 77 -35.73 -6.95 -3.80
N LYS A 78 -35.12 -6.89 -4.99
CA LYS A 78 -35.49 -7.64 -6.20
C LYS A 78 -34.68 -8.93 -6.38
N LYS A 79 -33.81 -9.27 -5.43
CA LYS A 79 -32.86 -10.40 -5.50
C LYS A 79 -31.96 -10.33 -6.74
N THR A 80 -31.55 -9.12 -7.12
CA THR A 80 -30.65 -8.87 -8.25
C THR A 80 -29.23 -8.65 -7.75
N ILE A 81 -28.26 -9.33 -8.36
CA ILE A 81 -26.83 -9.23 -8.03
C ILE A 81 -26.21 -8.08 -8.85
N PRO A 82 -25.81 -6.96 -8.21
CA PRO A 82 -25.09 -5.89 -8.90
C PRO A 82 -23.65 -6.32 -9.19
N VAL A 83 -23.22 -6.20 -10.45
CA VAL A 83 -21.81 -6.34 -10.85
C VAL A 83 -21.28 -4.95 -11.14
N VAL A 84 -20.51 -4.42 -10.18
CA VAL A 84 -20.05 -3.03 -10.24
C VAL A 84 -18.63 -2.96 -10.79
N GLY A 85 -18.40 -2.08 -11.77
CA GLY A 85 -17.08 -1.84 -12.34
C GLY A 85 -16.25 -1.05 -11.34
N GLY A 86 -15.09 -1.59 -10.98
CA GLY A 86 -14.19 -0.98 -10.01
C GLY A 86 -13.47 0.27 -10.55
N PHE A 87 -12.45 0.70 -9.82
CA PHE A 87 -11.45 1.70 -10.22
C PHE A 87 -11.95 3.12 -10.51
N SER A 88 -13.25 3.33 -10.64
CA SER A 88 -13.84 4.57 -11.15
C SER A 88 -15.09 5.01 -10.39
N GLY A 89 -15.39 6.30 -10.48
CA GLY A 89 -16.61 6.92 -10.01
C GLY A 89 -17.06 8.01 -10.98
N ALA A 90 -17.82 8.98 -10.48
CA ALA A 90 -18.04 10.22 -11.20
C ALA A 90 -17.94 11.44 -10.31
N ASP A 91 -17.41 12.53 -10.86
CA ASP A 91 -17.45 13.80 -10.17
C ASP A 91 -18.88 14.34 -10.04
N GLN A 92 -19.03 15.43 -9.30
CA GLN A 92 -20.29 16.14 -9.09
C GLN A 92 -20.94 16.70 -10.36
N HIS A 93 -20.24 16.72 -11.50
CA HIS A 93 -20.76 17.09 -12.82
C HIS A 93 -21.11 15.87 -13.68
N GLY A 94 -20.87 14.66 -13.17
CA GLY A 94 -21.15 13.41 -13.86
C GLY A 94 -20.05 12.97 -14.83
N HIS A 95 -18.87 13.56 -14.78
CA HIS A 95 -17.71 13.10 -15.54
C HIS A 95 -17.06 11.90 -14.87
N VAL A 96 -16.57 10.95 -15.66
CA VAL A 96 -15.85 9.79 -15.14
C VAL A 96 -14.55 10.22 -14.49
N THR A 97 -14.30 9.69 -13.29
CA THR A 97 -13.07 9.88 -12.53
C THR A 97 -12.50 8.52 -12.14
N THR A 98 -11.18 8.45 -11.94
CA THR A 98 -10.51 7.22 -11.46
C THR A 98 -9.80 7.43 -10.13
N PHE A 99 -9.58 6.33 -9.41
CA PHE A 99 -8.96 6.34 -8.07
C PHE A 99 -7.44 6.17 -8.09
N GLY A 100 -6.85 5.90 -9.26
CA GLY A 100 -5.45 5.54 -9.38
C GLY A 100 -5.17 4.10 -8.94
N ARG A 101 -3.93 3.83 -8.52
CA ARG A 101 -3.49 2.46 -8.17
C ARG A 101 -4.35 1.84 -7.07
N GLY A 102 -4.74 0.58 -7.23
CA GLY A 102 -5.59 -0.15 -6.29
C GLY A 102 -7.05 0.32 -6.27
N GLY A 103 -7.49 1.04 -7.29
CA GLY A 103 -8.83 1.65 -7.30
C GLY A 103 -9.99 0.65 -7.25
N SER A 104 -9.83 -0.58 -7.73
CA SER A 104 -10.89 -1.60 -7.66
C SER A 104 -11.10 -2.10 -6.22
N ASP A 105 -10.03 -2.35 -5.47
CA ASP A 105 -10.10 -2.67 -4.03
C ASP A 105 -10.72 -1.50 -3.25
N TYR A 106 -10.35 -0.26 -3.60
CA TYR A 106 -10.91 0.93 -2.98
C TYR A 106 -12.41 1.06 -3.29
N SER A 107 -12.84 0.75 -4.51
CA SER A 107 -14.27 0.73 -4.88
C SER A 107 -15.05 -0.29 -4.06
N ALA A 108 -14.50 -1.50 -3.88
CA ALA A 108 -15.14 -2.54 -3.07
C ALA A 108 -15.33 -2.10 -1.62
N THR A 109 -14.33 -1.45 -1.04
CA THR A 109 -14.38 -0.97 0.36
C THR A 109 -15.26 0.25 0.55
N ILE A 110 -15.33 1.16 -0.44
CA ILE A 110 -16.33 2.25 -0.48
C ILE A 110 -17.73 1.66 -0.45
N ILE A 111 -18.06 0.76 -1.39
CA ILE A 111 -19.39 0.15 -1.50
C ILE A 111 -19.74 -0.59 -0.20
N GLY A 112 -18.84 -1.46 0.29
CA GLY A 112 -19.03 -2.21 1.53
C GLY A 112 -19.31 -1.32 2.74
N SER A 113 -18.57 -0.20 2.88
CA SER A 113 -18.79 0.80 3.95
C SER A 113 -20.11 1.56 3.84
N CYS A 114 -20.60 1.77 2.60
CA CYS A 114 -21.88 2.42 2.34
C CYS A 114 -23.07 1.50 2.67
N ILE A 115 -22.99 0.22 2.32
CA ILE A 115 -24.07 -0.77 2.56
C ILE A 115 -23.98 -1.45 3.93
N LYS A 116 -22.94 -1.15 4.73
CA LYS A 116 -22.65 -1.82 6.00
C LYS A 116 -22.50 -3.34 5.82
N ALA A 117 -21.70 -3.74 4.84
CA ALA A 117 -21.41 -5.14 4.58
C ALA A 117 -20.86 -5.81 5.84
N ASP A 118 -21.24 -7.07 6.07
CA ASP A 118 -20.70 -7.87 7.17
C ASP A 118 -19.22 -8.18 6.97
N GLU A 119 -18.80 -8.39 5.71
CA GLU A 119 -17.43 -8.68 5.33
C GLU A 119 -17.17 -8.27 3.87
N ILE A 120 -15.92 -7.90 3.54
CA ILE A 120 -15.50 -7.56 2.16
C ILE A 120 -14.43 -8.54 1.70
N TRP A 121 -14.62 -9.18 0.55
CA TRP A 121 -13.65 -10.14 0.01
C TRP A 121 -12.87 -9.52 -1.14
N LEU A 122 -11.55 -9.41 -0.97
CA LEU A 122 -10.60 -9.13 -2.05
C LEU A 122 -10.08 -10.46 -2.59
N MET A 123 -10.56 -10.81 -3.78
CA MET A 123 -10.21 -12.06 -4.45
C MET A 123 -9.18 -11.80 -5.56
N SER A 124 -8.01 -12.43 -5.46
CA SER A 124 -6.91 -12.26 -6.43
C SER A 124 -6.23 -13.58 -6.78
N ASP A 125 -5.04 -13.52 -7.37
CA ASP A 125 -4.22 -14.69 -7.69
C ASP A 125 -3.37 -15.18 -6.51
N VAL A 126 -3.40 -14.50 -5.36
CA VAL A 126 -2.67 -14.92 -4.15
C VAL A 126 -3.58 -15.55 -3.10
N ASP A 127 -3.03 -16.50 -2.36
CA ASP A 127 -3.71 -17.18 -1.26
C ASP A 127 -4.10 -16.26 -0.10
N GLY A 128 -3.40 -15.15 0.08
CA GLY A 128 -3.60 -14.17 1.14
C GLY A 128 -2.28 -13.46 1.49
N LEU A 129 -2.18 -12.95 2.71
CA LEU A 129 -0.95 -12.34 3.22
C LEU A 129 -0.06 -13.41 3.84
N MET A 130 1.24 -13.38 3.52
CA MET A 130 2.20 -14.39 3.95
C MET A 130 3.16 -13.84 5.00
N THR A 131 3.76 -14.71 5.81
CA THR A 131 4.82 -14.34 6.78
C THR A 131 6.10 -13.80 6.12
N ALA A 132 6.33 -14.12 4.86
CA ALA A 132 7.41 -13.61 4.01
C ALA A 132 7.05 -13.91 2.54
N ASP A 133 7.78 -13.33 1.59
CA ASP A 133 7.65 -13.69 0.16
C ASP A 133 7.95 -15.19 -0.05
N PRO A 134 6.99 -16.01 -0.51
CA PRO A 134 7.19 -17.44 -0.73
C PRO A 134 8.28 -17.78 -1.75
N LYS A 135 8.62 -16.83 -2.64
CA LYS A 135 9.75 -16.97 -3.59
C LYS A 135 11.11 -16.89 -2.90
N ILE A 136 11.18 -16.23 -1.75
CA ILE A 136 12.40 -16.08 -0.95
C ILE A 136 12.47 -17.17 0.13
N VAL A 137 11.36 -17.42 0.81
CA VAL A 137 11.22 -18.34 1.96
C VAL A 137 10.21 -19.44 1.62
N LYS A 138 10.70 -20.66 1.36
CA LYS A 138 9.86 -21.78 0.87
C LYS A 138 8.83 -22.26 1.90
N ASN A 139 9.13 -22.13 3.18
CA ASN A 139 8.27 -22.49 4.32
C ASN A 139 7.44 -21.30 4.84
N ALA A 140 7.31 -20.21 4.06
CA ALA A 140 6.44 -19.10 4.41
C ALA A 140 4.99 -19.58 4.63
N LYS A 141 4.33 -19.03 5.66
CA LYS A 141 2.97 -19.42 6.04
C LYS A 141 1.98 -18.32 5.69
N LEU A 142 0.75 -18.74 5.38
CA LEU A 142 -0.40 -17.84 5.25
C LEU A 142 -0.76 -17.29 6.63
N LEU A 143 -0.87 -15.97 6.77
CA LEU A 143 -1.35 -15.35 8.00
C LEU A 143 -2.88 -15.52 8.06
N LYS A 144 -3.38 -16.18 9.11
CA LYS A 144 -4.83 -16.37 9.31
C LYS A 144 -5.53 -15.05 9.62
N GLU A 145 -4.91 -14.21 10.45
CA GLU A 145 -5.47 -12.94 10.90
C GLU A 145 -4.40 -11.85 11.00
N VAL A 146 -4.69 -10.64 10.49
CA VAL A 146 -3.91 -9.43 10.70
C VAL A 146 -4.82 -8.23 10.99
N SER A 147 -4.29 -7.21 11.66
CA SER A 147 -5.02 -5.96 11.86
C SER A 147 -4.94 -5.06 10.62
N TYR A 148 -5.83 -4.07 10.49
CA TYR A 148 -5.75 -3.08 9.42
C TYR A 148 -4.39 -2.40 9.37
N ILE A 149 -3.84 -2.05 10.54
CA ILE A 149 -2.58 -1.30 10.59
C ILE A 149 -1.40 -2.21 10.18
N GLU A 150 -1.38 -3.47 10.64
CA GLU A 150 -0.40 -4.45 10.15
C GLU A 150 -0.51 -4.65 8.63
N ALA A 151 -1.72 -4.77 8.08
CA ALA A 151 -1.93 -4.94 6.64
C ALA A 151 -1.51 -3.70 5.82
N ILE A 152 -1.73 -2.49 6.35
CA ILE A 152 -1.26 -1.23 5.75
C ILE A 152 0.28 -1.19 5.72
N GLU A 153 0.94 -1.54 6.82
CA GLU A 153 2.41 -1.61 6.86
C GLU A 153 2.94 -2.66 5.87
N MET A 154 2.27 -3.82 5.77
CA MET A 154 2.62 -4.84 4.78
C MET A 154 2.51 -4.29 3.35
N ALA A 155 1.43 -3.57 3.04
CA ALA A 155 1.23 -2.95 1.73
C ALA A 155 2.31 -1.91 1.40
N LEU A 156 2.70 -1.07 2.38
CA LEU A 156 3.74 -0.06 2.21
C LEU A 156 5.12 -0.67 1.97
N PHE A 157 5.43 -1.81 2.60
CA PHE A 157 6.76 -2.42 2.59
C PHE A 157 6.89 -3.72 1.79
N GLY A 158 5.98 -4.01 0.85
CA GLY A 158 6.22 -5.03 -0.18
C GLY A 158 5.06 -5.93 -0.55
N ALA A 159 3.97 -5.94 0.22
CA ALA A 159 2.72 -6.63 -0.15
C ALA A 159 1.99 -5.82 -1.24
N LYS A 160 2.47 -5.93 -2.48
CA LYS A 160 1.98 -5.17 -3.64
C LYS A 160 0.50 -5.39 -3.98
N GLN A 161 -0.13 -6.39 -3.37
CA GLN A 161 -1.48 -6.82 -3.69
C GLN A 161 -2.56 -5.85 -3.20
N ILE A 162 -2.25 -4.98 -2.23
CA ILE A 162 -3.25 -4.10 -1.63
C ILE A 162 -2.72 -2.69 -1.57
N HIS A 163 -3.53 -1.73 -1.98
CA HIS A 163 -3.19 -0.33 -1.82
C HIS A 163 -3.62 0.17 -0.43
N PRO A 164 -2.79 0.91 0.32
CA PRO A 164 -3.15 1.40 1.67
C PRO A 164 -4.48 2.15 1.75
N ARG A 165 -4.85 2.88 0.68
CA ARG A 165 -6.14 3.60 0.62
C ARG A 165 -7.37 2.70 0.74
N THR A 166 -7.26 1.43 0.36
CA THR A 166 -8.34 0.44 0.48
C THR A 166 -8.87 0.35 1.91
N PHE A 167 -8.06 0.65 2.93
CA PHE A 167 -8.49 0.57 4.32
C PHE A 167 -9.25 1.82 4.81
N GLU A 168 -9.11 2.98 4.15
CA GLU A 168 -9.71 4.25 4.59
C GLU A 168 -11.22 4.15 4.88
N PRO A 169 -12.06 3.54 4.01
CA PRO A 169 -13.50 3.46 4.24
C PRO A 169 -13.87 2.52 5.40
N LEU A 170 -12.95 1.62 5.78
CA LEU A 170 -13.14 0.58 6.79
C LEU A 170 -12.80 1.08 8.19
N LEU A 171 -11.83 2.00 8.34
CA LEU A 171 -11.34 2.46 9.65
C LEU A 171 -12.46 2.94 10.59
N SER A 172 -13.44 3.68 10.05
CA SER A 172 -14.57 4.20 10.85
C SER A 172 -15.66 3.17 11.14
N LYS A 173 -15.82 2.16 10.28
CA LYS A 173 -16.91 1.18 10.34
C LYS A 173 -16.49 -0.18 10.91
N LYS A 174 -15.19 -0.43 11.02
CA LYS A 174 -14.59 -1.68 11.53
C LYS A 174 -15.13 -2.92 10.78
N ILE A 175 -15.37 -2.79 9.47
CA ILE A 175 -15.86 -3.90 8.62
C ILE A 175 -14.68 -4.83 8.31
N PRO A 176 -14.74 -6.12 8.66
CA PRO A 176 -13.68 -7.06 8.35
C PRO A 176 -13.52 -7.24 6.83
N MET A 177 -12.28 -7.49 6.42
CA MET A 177 -11.93 -7.73 5.02
C MET A 177 -11.17 -9.04 4.92
N ARG A 178 -11.40 -9.83 3.87
CA ARG A 178 -10.69 -11.08 3.62
C ARG A 178 -9.94 -11.01 2.31
N ILE A 179 -8.66 -11.39 2.35
CA ILE A 179 -7.79 -11.43 1.18
C ILE A 179 -7.56 -12.90 0.85
N ARG A 180 -8.02 -13.35 -0.32
CA ARG A 180 -7.97 -14.76 -0.69
C ARG A 180 -7.80 -14.96 -2.19
N SER A 181 -7.47 -16.20 -2.57
CA SER A 181 -7.33 -16.56 -3.98
C SER A 181 -8.70 -16.82 -4.61
N SER A 182 -8.88 -16.39 -5.87
CA SER A 182 -10.00 -16.81 -6.72
C SER A 182 -9.79 -18.20 -7.33
N PHE A 183 -8.55 -18.72 -7.33
CA PHE A 183 -8.21 -20.03 -7.88
C PHE A 183 -8.24 -21.15 -6.83
N ASN A 184 -8.08 -20.81 -5.55
CA ASN A 184 -8.07 -21.75 -4.43
C ASN A 184 -9.24 -21.50 -3.47
N ILE A 185 -10.40 -22.08 -3.78
CA ILE A 185 -11.65 -21.85 -3.04
C ILE A 185 -11.69 -22.49 -1.64
N GLU A 186 -10.86 -23.51 -1.40
CA GLU A 186 -10.75 -24.18 -0.09
C GLU A 186 -9.94 -23.34 0.91
N ASN A 187 -9.08 -22.46 0.42
CA ASN A 187 -8.31 -21.57 1.25
C ASN A 187 -9.16 -20.36 1.70
N GLU A 188 -9.35 -20.22 3.01
CA GLU A 188 -10.05 -19.11 3.64
C GLU A 188 -9.29 -17.77 3.54
N GLY A 189 -8.00 -17.81 3.18
CA GLY A 189 -7.14 -16.65 3.05
C GLY A 189 -6.83 -15.95 4.37
N THR A 190 -6.55 -14.65 4.29
CA THR A 190 -6.23 -13.82 5.46
C THR A 190 -7.41 -12.94 5.84
N LEU A 191 -7.86 -13.05 7.08
CA LEU A 191 -8.83 -12.13 7.67
C LEU A 191 -8.12 -10.86 8.18
N VAL A 192 -8.64 -9.70 7.82
CA VAL A 192 -8.14 -8.38 8.22
C VAL A 192 -9.19 -7.64 9.03
N THR A 193 -8.86 -7.31 10.28
CA THR A 193 -9.79 -6.72 11.26
C THR A 193 -9.27 -5.42 11.89
N ALA A 194 -10.13 -4.69 12.61
CA ALA A 194 -9.72 -3.47 13.30
C ALA A 194 -8.68 -3.71 14.42
N SER A 195 -8.77 -4.87 15.06
CA SER A 195 -7.86 -5.32 16.11
C SER A 195 -7.82 -6.84 16.05
N THR A 196 -6.61 -7.41 16.04
CA THR A 196 -6.48 -8.86 16.05
C THR A 196 -6.94 -9.46 17.37
N SER A 197 -7.40 -10.70 17.33
CA SER A 197 -7.64 -11.47 18.55
C SER A 197 -6.40 -11.48 19.45
N THR A 198 -6.59 -11.33 20.77
CA THR A 198 -5.53 -11.30 21.80
C THR A 198 -4.74 -12.63 21.89
N SER A 199 -5.10 -13.62 21.07
CA SER A 199 -4.56 -14.98 21.08
C SER A 199 -3.16 -15.10 20.47
N VAL A 200 -2.78 -14.20 19.56
CA VAL A 200 -1.48 -14.25 18.88
C VAL A 200 -0.45 -13.45 19.68
N LYS A 201 0.30 -14.14 20.56
CA LYS A 201 1.41 -13.58 21.35
C LYS A 201 2.66 -13.20 20.53
N ASN A 202 2.61 -13.29 19.20
CA ASN A 202 3.79 -13.07 18.37
C ASN A 202 3.93 -11.58 18.03
N THR A 203 4.96 -10.97 18.62
CA THR A 203 5.35 -9.57 18.44
C THR A 203 5.71 -9.24 16.98
N VAL A 204 6.24 -10.21 16.23
CA VAL A 204 6.54 -10.11 14.79
C VAL A 204 5.70 -11.14 14.05
N LYS A 205 5.01 -10.73 12.98
CA LYS A 205 4.18 -11.61 12.14
C LYS A 205 4.73 -11.80 10.74
N CYS A 206 5.40 -10.79 10.19
CA CYS A 206 5.84 -10.81 8.81
C CYS A 206 7.20 -10.15 8.64
N VAL A 207 7.97 -10.63 7.66
CA VAL A 207 9.15 -9.98 7.09
C VAL A 207 8.87 -9.67 5.64
N SER A 208 8.79 -8.38 5.31
CA SER A 208 8.59 -7.89 3.96
C SER A 208 9.87 -7.24 3.41
N ASN A 209 9.89 -7.03 2.09
CA ASN A 209 11.00 -6.36 1.44
C ASN A 209 10.55 -5.54 0.24
N VAL A 210 11.26 -4.43 0.01
CA VAL A 210 11.16 -3.64 -1.22
C VAL A 210 12.56 -3.51 -1.81
N ARG A 211 12.76 -4.09 -2.99
CA ARG A 211 14.01 -4.05 -3.74
C ARG A 211 14.05 -2.87 -4.71
N ASN A 212 15.24 -2.61 -5.26
CA ASN A 212 15.48 -1.66 -6.34
C ASN A 212 15.13 -0.22 -5.94
N ASN A 213 15.74 0.20 -4.83
CA ASN A 213 15.67 1.57 -4.34
C ASN A 213 17.07 2.21 -4.40
N GLY A 214 17.09 3.53 -4.31
CA GLY A 214 18.28 4.32 -4.09
C GLY A 214 18.26 4.96 -2.71
N LEU A 215 19.42 5.03 -2.08
CA LEU A 215 19.65 5.74 -0.83
C LEU A 215 20.44 7.01 -1.14
N ILE A 216 19.90 8.13 -0.67
CA ILE A 216 20.48 9.46 -0.83
C ILE A 216 20.83 9.95 0.57
N ASP A 217 22.11 10.14 0.84
CA ASP A 217 22.59 10.80 2.06
C ASP A 217 22.88 12.26 1.78
N VAL A 218 22.12 13.13 2.44
CA VAL A 218 22.19 14.57 2.29
C VAL A 218 22.94 15.13 3.50
N GLN A 219 24.15 15.63 3.29
CA GLN A 219 24.99 16.17 4.35
C GLN A 219 25.08 17.70 4.25
N GLY A 220 24.87 18.41 5.37
CA GLY A 220 24.92 19.88 5.39
C GLY A 220 25.41 20.42 6.72
N GLY A 221 26.34 21.39 6.70
CA GLY A 221 26.93 21.94 7.92
C GLY A 221 26.01 22.79 8.80
N SER A 222 24.77 23.03 8.36
CA SER A 222 23.80 23.89 9.05
C SER A 222 22.52 23.15 9.46
N MET A 223 22.43 21.82 9.27
CA MET A 223 21.19 21.10 9.60
C MET A 223 20.94 20.98 11.10
N VAL A 224 21.97 21.07 11.93
CA VAL A 224 21.84 21.16 13.38
C VAL A 224 21.58 22.62 13.77
N GLY A 225 20.39 22.87 14.33
CA GLY A 225 20.04 24.17 14.93
C GLY A 225 19.47 25.22 13.98
N THR A 226 19.41 24.98 12.66
CA THR A 226 18.73 25.87 11.70
C THR A 226 17.38 25.28 11.28
N PRO A 227 16.25 25.76 11.82
CA PRO A 227 14.93 25.37 11.33
C PRO A 227 14.82 25.62 9.82
N GLY A 228 14.25 24.66 9.08
CA GLY A 228 13.89 24.84 7.67
C GLY A 228 14.74 24.06 6.65
N THR A 229 15.92 23.54 7.00
CA THR A 229 16.72 22.74 6.05
C THR A 229 15.99 21.47 5.60
N ALA A 230 15.47 20.68 6.55
CA ALA A 230 14.66 19.50 6.23
C ALA A 230 13.42 19.87 5.41
N ALA A 231 12.75 20.98 5.76
CA ALA A 231 11.58 21.46 5.03
C ALA A 231 11.92 21.77 3.56
N LYS A 232 13.05 22.41 3.31
CA LYS A 232 13.51 22.74 1.95
C LYS A 232 13.82 21.49 1.13
N ILE A 233 14.50 20.50 1.72
CA ILE A 233 14.79 19.21 1.08
C ILE A 233 13.50 18.53 0.63
N PHE A 234 12.52 18.41 1.53
CA PHE A 234 11.25 17.75 1.19
C PHE A 234 10.38 18.60 0.25
N GLU A 235 10.43 19.93 0.32
CA GLU A 235 9.76 20.81 -0.64
C GLU A 235 10.29 20.61 -2.06
N THR A 236 11.62 20.57 -2.23
CA THR A 236 12.29 20.31 -3.51
C THR A 236 11.89 18.95 -4.08
N LEU A 237 11.93 17.89 -3.27
CA LEU A 237 11.51 16.55 -3.69
C LEU A 237 10.03 16.50 -4.06
N ALA A 238 9.16 17.15 -3.29
CA ALA A 238 7.73 17.22 -3.55
C ALA A 238 7.41 17.96 -4.86
N LYS A 239 8.06 19.09 -5.14
CA LYS A 239 7.94 19.82 -6.42
C LYS A 239 8.37 18.98 -7.61
N ALA A 240 9.38 18.13 -7.43
CA ALA A 240 9.81 17.16 -8.42
C ALA A 240 8.90 15.92 -8.51
N GLY A 241 7.86 15.80 -7.66
CA GLY A 241 6.95 14.66 -7.64
C GLY A 241 7.61 13.36 -7.19
N ILE A 242 8.66 13.46 -6.36
CA ILE A 242 9.40 12.30 -5.84
C ILE A 242 8.70 11.76 -4.59
N ASN A 243 8.42 10.45 -4.59
CA ASN A 243 7.88 9.79 -3.42
C ASN A 243 9.01 9.26 -2.51
N VAL A 244 9.12 9.83 -1.32
CA VAL A 244 10.06 9.39 -0.29
C VAL A 244 9.51 8.19 0.47
N MET A 245 10.29 7.11 0.54
CA MET A 245 9.87 5.84 1.15
C MET A 245 10.31 5.71 2.61
N MET A 246 11.53 6.14 2.93
CA MET A 246 12.09 6.12 4.28
C MET A 246 12.93 7.37 4.52
N ILE A 247 12.97 7.81 5.77
CA ILE A 247 13.75 8.96 6.22
C ILE A 247 14.45 8.57 7.52
N SER A 248 15.73 8.91 7.64
CA SER A 248 16.48 8.85 8.88
C SER A 248 17.34 10.10 8.97
N GLN A 249 17.25 10.80 10.09
CA GLN A 249 18.08 11.98 10.36
C GLN A 249 19.11 11.59 11.40
N ASN A 250 20.38 11.88 11.12
CA ASN A 250 21.43 11.82 12.13
C ASN A 250 21.70 13.23 12.69
N PRO A 251 21.26 13.53 13.92
CA PRO A 251 21.49 14.84 14.51
C PRO A 251 22.97 15.14 14.73
N SER A 252 23.81 14.13 14.96
CA SER A 252 25.23 14.34 15.24
C SER A 252 26.02 14.75 14.00
N GLU A 253 25.63 14.26 12.83
CA GLU A 253 26.33 14.49 11.55
C GLU A 253 25.68 15.58 10.69
N SER A 254 24.56 16.16 11.16
CA SER A 254 23.76 17.10 10.37
C SER A 254 23.39 16.52 8.99
N SER A 255 23.02 15.23 8.96
CA SER A 255 22.68 14.51 7.74
C SER A 255 21.26 13.97 7.76
N ILE A 256 20.65 13.91 6.57
CA ILE A 256 19.36 13.27 6.34
C ILE A 256 19.56 12.24 5.25
N THR A 257 19.35 10.99 5.61
CA THR A 257 19.33 9.87 4.68
C THR A 257 17.90 9.58 4.25
N ILE A 258 17.70 9.46 2.94
CA ILE A 258 16.39 9.31 2.31
C ILE A 258 16.44 8.11 1.36
N VAL A 259 15.37 7.31 1.37
CA VAL A 259 15.21 6.22 0.40
C VAL A 259 14.13 6.58 -0.60
N VAL A 260 14.43 6.44 -1.89
CA VAL A 260 13.51 6.66 -3.01
C VAL A 260 13.56 5.46 -3.95
N LYS A 261 12.54 5.30 -4.81
CA LYS A 261 12.60 4.27 -5.86
C LYS A 261 13.75 4.56 -6.82
N ASN A 262 14.40 3.52 -7.33
CA ASN A 262 15.53 3.71 -8.24
C ASN A 262 15.13 4.48 -9.52
N ASN A 263 13.89 4.31 -9.99
CA ASN A 263 13.35 5.07 -11.14
C ASN A 263 13.23 6.59 -10.88
N ASP A 264 13.15 6.99 -9.62
CA ASP A 264 13.03 8.39 -9.21
C ASP A 264 14.39 8.96 -8.75
N LEU A 265 15.42 8.12 -8.64
CA LEU A 265 16.71 8.46 -8.02
C LEU A 265 17.42 9.61 -8.74
N ASP A 266 17.66 9.47 -10.04
CA ASP A 266 18.38 10.49 -10.83
C ASP A 266 17.64 11.84 -10.82
N LYS A 267 16.30 11.79 -10.88
CA LYS A 267 15.46 12.97 -10.81
C LYS A 267 15.53 13.64 -9.43
N ALA A 268 15.53 12.84 -8.36
CA ALA A 268 15.65 13.32 -6.99
C ALA A 268 17.02 13.98 -6.75
N VAL A 269 18.10 13.32 -7.16
CA VAL A 269 19.48 13.84 -7.05
C VAL A 269 19.61 15.15 -7.83
N SER A 270 19.19 15.17 -9.09
CA SER A 270 19.25 16.37 -9.93
C SER A 270 18.49 17.55 -9.30
N ALA A 271 17.28 17.30 -8.78
CA ALA A 271 16.48 18.34 -8.13
C ALA A 271 17.17 18.91 -6.88
N LEU A 272 17.70 18.04 -6.01
CA LEU A 272 18.42 18.44 -4.80
C LEU A 272 19.71 19.20 -5.12
N GLU A 273 20.48 18.73 -6.11
CA GLU A 273 21.73 19.37 -6.52
C GLU A 273 21.47 20.78 -7.07
N MET A 274 20.55 20.91 -8.03
CA MET A 274 20.24 22.19 -8.66
C MET A 274 19.71 23.23 -7.66
N GLU A 275 18.83 22.83 -6.74
CA GLU A 275 18.18 23.79 -5.84
C GLU A 275 19.04 24.10 -4.61
N LEU A 276 19.74 23.12 -4.05
CA LEU A 276 20.24 23.17 -2.66
C LEU A 276 21.76 22.97 -2.50
N LEU A 277 22.47 22.38 -3.46
CA LEU A 277 23.92 22.15 -3.34
C LEU A 277 24.69 23.47 -3.34
N GLY A 278 25.67 23.59 -2.44
CA GLY A 278 26.46 24.81 -2.25
C GLY A 278 25.72 25.94 -1.52
N LYS A 279 24.40 25.82 -1.28
CA LYS A 279 23.58 26.79 -0.54
C LYS A 279 23.23 26.28 0.85
N ILE A 280 22.65 25.09 0.90
CA ILE A 280 22.11 24.45 2.12
C ILE A 280 22.76 23.08 2.33
N ILE A 281 22.95 22.34 1.25
CA ILE A 281 23.59 21.03 1.24
C ILE A 281 25.06 21.21 0.88
N LYS A 282 25.95 20.57 1.62
CA LYS A 282 27.40 20.54 1.33
C LYS A 282 27.75 19.40 0.39
N LYS A 283 27.13 18.24 0.60
CA LYS A 283 27.43 17.00 -0.13
C LYS A 283 26.17 16.14 -0.26
N LEU A 284 26.04 15.50 -1.41
CA LEU A 284 25.13 14.38 -1.61
C LEU A 284 25.97 13.12 -1.86
N ASP A 285 25.72 12.06 -1.09
CA ASP A 285 26.22 10.73 -1.36
C ASP A 285 25.07 9.82 -1.80
N VAL A 286 25.27 9.08 -2.89
CA VAL A 286 24.23 8.24 -3.48
C VAL A 286 24.68 6.78 -3.48
N THR A 287 23.82 5.90 -2.97
CA THR A 287 24.00 4.45 -3.05
C THR A 287 22.84 3.85 -3.83
N THR A 288 23.13 3.21 -4.95
CA THR A 288 22.14 2.49 -5.76
C THR A 288 21.96 1.06 -5.26
N ASP A 289 20.96 0.38 -5.81
CA ASP A 289 20.76 -1.07 -5.62
C ASP A 289 20.64 -1.48 -4.16
N VAL A 290 19.83 -0.74 -3.41
CA VAL A 290 19.49 -1.07 -2.03
C VAL A 290 18.08 -1.64 -1.91
N ALA A 291 17.88 -2.44 -0.86
CA ALA A 291 16.60 -3.01 -0.49
C ALA A 291 16.21 -2.58 0.92
N ILE A 292 14.94 -2.29 1.10
CA ILE A 292 14.31 -2.10 2.40
C ILE A 292 13.88 -3.48 2.89
N ILE A 293 14.24 -3.84 4.11
CA ILE A 293 13.71 -4.98 4.86
C ILE A 293 12.85 -4.41 5.98
N ALA A 294 11.61 -4.88 6.10
CA ALA A 294 10.73 -4.46 7.18
C ALA A 294 10.19 -5.67 7.93
N LEU A 295 10.34 -5.64 9.25
CA LEU A 295 9.61 -6.52 10.15
C LEU A 295 8.32 -5.83 10.53
N ILE A 296 7.22 -6.58 10.49
CA ILE A 296 5.88 -6.08 10.75
C ILE A 296 5.23 -6.97 11.81
N GLY A 297 4.59 -6.34 12.78
CA GLY A 297 3.89 -7.01 13.86
C GLY A 297 3.30 -6.00 14.83
N SER A 298 3.05 -6.40 16.07
CA SER A 298 2.45 -5.53 17.08
C SER A 298 3.18 -5.61 18.41
N GLY A 299 3.27 -4.47 19.11
CA GLY A 299 3.99 -4.37 20.38
C GLY A 299 5.52 -4.48 20.27
N MET A 300 6.10 -4.31 19.06
CA MET A 300 7.56 -4.46 18.86
C MET A 300 8.37 -3.43 19.62
N ARG A 301 7.91 -2.18 19.68
CA ARG A 301 8.61 -1.09 20.36
C ARG A 301 8.64 -1.27 21.88
N GLY A 302 7.55 -1.79 22.46
CA GLY A 302 7.44 -2.05 23.90
C GLY A 302 8.10 -3.37 24.34
N THR A 303 8.46 -4.25 23.40
CA THR A 303 9.03 -5.56 23.72
C THR A 303 10.55 -5.52 23.71
N VAL A 304 11.16 -5.65 24.89
CA VAL A 304 12.61 -5.72 25.06
C VAL A 304 13.17 -6.91 24.29
N GLY A 305 14.27 -6.68 23.56
CA GLY A 305 15.02 -7.74 22.87
C GLY A 305 14.65 -7.96 21.41
N VAL A 306 13.54 -7.40 20.90
CA VAL A 306 13.16 -7.54 19.47
C VAL A 306 14.24 -6.98 18.54
N ALA A 307 14.66 -5.73 18.76
CA ALA A 307 15.72 -5.11 17.95
C ALA A 307 17.05 -5.87 18.06
N SER A 308 17.43 -6.31 19.27
CA SER A 308 18.64 -7.12 19.48
C SER A 308 18.58 -8.42 18.69
N LYS A 309 17.43 -9.10 18.70
CA LYS A 309 17.20 -10.34 17.95
C LYS A 309 17.29 -10.12 16.44
N VAL A 310 16.73 -9.02 15.93
CA VAL A 310 16.85 -8.62 14.51
C VAL A 310 18.32 -8.48 14.13
N PHE A 311 19.06 -7.60 14.81
CA PHE A 311 20.43 -7.28 14.38
C PHE A 311 21.41 -8.43 14.63
N ARG A 312 21.16 -9.28 15.64
CA ARG A 312 21.93 -10.53 15.83
C ARG A 312 21.70 -11.53 14.70
N ALA A 313 20.47 -11.67 14.21
CA ALA A 313 20.18 -12.55 13.08
C ALA A 313 20.87 -12.07 11.79
N ILE A 314 20.87 -10.75 11.57
CA ILE A 314 21.51 -10.10 10.42
C ILE A 314 23.04 -10.20 10.50
N GLU A 315 23.63 -9.96 11.68
CA GLU A 315 25.07 -10.08 11.93
C GLU A 315 25.58 -11.52 11.72
N LYS A 316 24.89 -12.52 12.26
CA LYS A 316 25.21 -13.94 12.03
C LYS A 316 25.26 -14.34 10.55
N ASN A 317 24.48 -13.65 9.71
CA ASN A 317 24.41 -13.87 8.27
C ASN A 317 25.31 -12.92 7.46
N LYS A 318 26.17 -12.14 8.13
CA LYS A 318 27.14 -11.21 7.52
C LYS A 318 26.50 -10.19 6.58
N VAL A 319 25.27 -9.78 6.90
CA VAL A 319 24.54 -8.75 6.14
C VAL A 319 24.83 -7.38 6.75
N ASN A 320 25.28 -6.44 5.93
CA ASN A 320 25.55 -5.08 6.37
C ASN A 320 24.28 -4.22 6.32
N VAL A 321 24.04 -3.44 7.38
CA VAL A 321 22.90 -2.52 7.46
C VAL A 321 23.38 -1.10 7.17
N SER A 322 22.76 -0.44 6.19
CA SER A 322 23.11 0.92 5.75
C SER A 322 22.28 2.01 6.42
N MET A 323 21.05 1.69 6.83
CA MET A 323 20.12 2.64 7.44
C MET A 323 19.12 1.88 8.29
N ILE A 324 18.69 2.47 9.41
CA ILE A 324 17.67 1.90 10.30
C ILE A 324 16.61 2.96 10.53
N THR A 325 15.35 2.53 10.56
CA THR A 325 14.23 3.34 11.02
C THR A 325 13.33 2.49 11.91
N GLN A 326 12.97 3.03 13.06
CA GLN A 326 11.91 2.50 13.89
C GLN A 326 10.96 3.65 14.21
N GLY A 327 9.73 3.55 13.73
CA GLY A 327 8.74 4.59 13.91
C GLY A 327 8.24 4.70 15.35
N SER A 328 7.39 5.69 15.58
CA SER A 328 6.60 5.77 16.81
C SER A 328 5.52 4.69 16.87
N SER A 329 5.11 4.15 15.71
CA SER A 329 4.23 2.99 15.63
C SER A 329 4.96 1.76 16.17
N GLU A 330 4.31 1.02 17.08
CA GLU A 330 4.87 -0.22 17.65
C GLU A 330 4.88 -1.38 16.64
N LEU A 331 4.80 -1.06 15.34
CA LEU A 331 4.29 -1.94 14.29
C LEU A 331 5.29 -2.24 13.18
N ASN A 332 6.34 -1.43 13.05
CA ASN A 332 7.41 -1.68 12.09
C ASN A 332 8.81 -1.47 12.69
N LEU A 333 9.75 -2.30 12.25
CA LEU A 333 11.18 -2.05 12.33
C LEU A 333 11.72 -2.28 10.93
N ALA A 334 12.21 -1.23 10.29
CA ALA A 334 12.70 -1.29 8.92
C ALA A 334 14.17 -0.87 8.85
N PHE A 335 14.90 -1.49 7.94
CA PHE A 335 16.31 -1.17 7.70
C PHE A 335 16.68 -1.43 6.25
N VAL A 336 17.77 -0.82 5.80
CA VAL A 336 18.24 -0.89 4.43
C VAL A 336 19.49 -1.75 4.34
N VAL A 337 19.52 -2.63 3.34
CA VAL A 337 20.65 -3.51 3.00
C VAL A 337 20.94 -3.43 1.51
N LYS A 338 22.06 -4.02 1.04
CA LYS A 338 22.29 -4.19 -0.39
C LYS A 338 21.24 -5.11 -1.02
N ASN A 339 20.84 -4.84 -2.25
CA ASN A 339 19.88 -5.68 -2.99
C ASN A 339 20.32 -7.15 -3.04
N SER A 340 21.63 -7.42 -3.15
CA SER A 340 22.22 -8.77 -3.13
C SER A 340 21.91 -9.54 -1.85
N ASP A 341 21.81 -8.84 -0.72
CA ASP A 341 21.73 -9.43 0.62
C ASP A 341 20.28 -9.65 1.06
N THR A 342 19.31 -9.12 0.31
CA THR A 342 17.87 -9.18 0.60
C THR A 342 17.40 -10.60 0.95
N ASN A 343 17.76 -11.60 0.14
CA ASN A 343 17.30 -12.97 0.37
C ASN A 343 17.88 -13.57 1.65
N ALA A 344 19.15 -13.28 1.95
CA ALA A 344 19.79 -13.74 3.17
C ALA A 344 19.15 -13.06 4.39
N ALA A 345 18.93 -11.74 4.33
CA ALA A 345 18.27 -10.98 5.39
C ALA A 345 16.86 -11.47 5.69
N VAL A 346 16.01 -11.64 4.66
CA VAL A 346 14.63 -12.11 4.84
C VAL A 346 14.58 -13.50 5.45
N ARG A 347 15.40 -14.45 4.95
CA ARG A 347 15.46 -15.82 5.51
C ARG A 347 15.95 -15.82 6.95
N ALA A 348 17.03 -15.08 7.24
CA ALA A 348 17.61 -14.98 8.57
C ALA A 348 16.59 -14.48 9.61
N LEU A 349 15.78 -13.48 9.25
CA LEU A 349 14.76 -12.94 10.12
C LEU A 349 13.56 -13.88 10.26
N HIS A 350 13.13 -14.50 9.15
CA HIS A 350 12.02 -15.47 9.18
C HIS A 350 12.35 -16.64 10.12
N ASP A 351 13.55 -17.22 9.99
CA ASP A 351 14.05 -18.28 10.86
C ASP A 351 14.23 -17.81 12.31
N ALA A 352 14.82 -16.63 12.52
CA ALA A 352 15.07 -16.12 13.87
C ALA A 352 13.76 -15.94 14.65
N PHE A 353 12.70 -15.47 14.00
CA PHE A 353 11.39 -15.28 14.62
C PHE A 353 10.47 -16.50 14.53
N GLU A 354 10.97 -17.64 14.04
CA GLU A 354 10.23 -18.91 13.92
C GLU A 354 8.88 -18.75 13.22
N LEU A 355 8.85 -17.89 12.19
CA LEU A 355 7.61 -17.49 11.53
C LEU A 355 6.96 -18.66 10.74
N GLU A 356 7.68 -19.74 10.49
CA GLU A 356 7.12 -20.99 9.96
C GLU A 356 6.16 -21.70 10.93
N LYS A 357 6.18 -21.33 12.22
CA LYS A 357 5.35 -21.91 13.29
C LYS A 357 4.27 -20.93 13.81
N ILE A 358 3.98 -19.86 13.06
CA ILE A 358 3.08 -18.78 13.53
C ILE A 358 1.61 -19.19 13.74
N ASN A 359 1.19 -20.35 13.21
CA ASN A 359 -0.22 -20.73 13.04
C ASN A 359 -0.64 -22.00 13.78
#